data_AF-A0A8J7LSX9-F1
#
_entry.id   AF-A0A8J7LSX9-F1
#
_cell.length_a   1.000
_cell.length_b   1.000
_cell.length_c   1.000
_cell.angle_alpha   90.00
_cell.angle_beta   90.00
_cell.angle_gamma   90.00
#
_symmetry.space_group_name_H-M   'P 1'
#
loop_
_entity.id
_entity.type
_entity.pdbx_description
1 polymer ?
#
loop_
_entity_poly.entity_id
_entity_poly.type
_entity_poly.pdbx_seq_one_letter_code
_entity_poly.pdbx_strand_id
1 'polypeptide(L)'
;MTDSALTHDDLIAGLHGMRLPDAAPGGLLADLAAAGAVGLLAGCVLALLFSLVSRPHPAARQPSLADRLDALDRLPEADRTVALLHLLREHDPDAVRALRDQLYRRDAPLALADLEDRVRRHV
;
A
#
# COMPACT_ATOMS: atom_id res chain seq x y z
N MET A 1 11.51 60.89 30.36
CA MET A 1 12.15 59.96 29.40
C MET A 1 12.85 58.89 30.20
N THR A 2 12.33 57.68 30.17
CA THR A 2 13.03 56.49 30.69
C THR A 2 12.55 55.31 29.84
N ASP A 3 13.15 55.19 28.66
CA ASP A 3 13.15 53.95 27.88
C ASP A 3 14.09 52.98 28.60
N SER A 4 13.56 52.19 29.52
CA SER A 4 14.27 51.03 30.05
C SER A 4 14.01 49.87 29.09
N ALA A 5 15.02 49.51 28.30
CA ALA A 5 14.97 48.35 27.43
C ALA A 5 14.71 47.09 28.27
N LEU A 6 13.54 46.46 28.09
CA LEU A 6 13.19 45.19 28.72
C LEU A 6 14.28 44.16 28.42
N THR A 7 14.98 43.72 29.46
CA THR A 7 16.05 42.73 29.31
C THR A 7 15.48 41.32 29.16
N HIS A 8 16.25 40.40 28.61
CA HIS A 8 15.84 39.00 28.44
C HIS A 8 15.43 38.35 29.78
N ASP A 9 16.14 38.71 30.85
CA ASP A 9 15.89 38.22 32.20
C ASP A 9 14.58 38.76 32.78
N ASP A 10 14.20 40.01 32.47
CA ASP A 10 12.89 40.58 32.85
C ASP A 10 11.74 39.83 32.16
N LEU A 11 11.96 39.40 30.91
CA LEU A 11 11.00 38.62 30.12
C LEU A 11 10.80 37.21 30.70
N ILE A 12 11.91 36.54 31.09
CA ILE A 12 11.86 35.22 31.75
C ILE A 12 11.24 35.32 33.15
N ALA A 13 11.58 36.37 33.91
CA ALA A 13 11.00 36.62 35.23
C ALA A 13 9.47 36.84 35.16
N GLY A 14 9.00 37.54 34.13
CA GLY A 14 7.57 37.72 33.86
C GLY A 14 6.83 36.41 33.54
N LEU A 15 7.49 35.49 32.82
CA LEU A 15 6.96 34.16 32.52
C LEU A 15 6.83 33.27 33.76
N HIS A 16 7.83 33.30 34.64
CA HIS A 16 7.79 32.56 35.91
C HIS A 16 6.74 33.08 36.90
N GLY A 17 6.33 34.35 36.75
CA GLY A 17 5.27 34.98 37.54
C GLY A 17 3.84 34.59 37.15
N MET A 18 3.63 33.97 35.98
CA MET A 18 2.30 33.48 35.57
C MET A 18 1.95 32.17 36.27
N ARG A 19 1.65 32.26 37.57
CA ARG A 19 0.93 31.21 38.28
C ARG A 19 -0.53 31.29 37.85
N LEU A 20 -1.07 30.21 37.27
CA LEU A 20 -2.52 30.06 37.21
C LEU A 20 -3.04 30.00 38.66
N PRO A 21 -4.11 30.73 39.01
CA PRO A 21 -4.78 30.55 40.30
C PRO A 21 -5.24 29.09 40.42
N ASP A 22 -5.05 28.49 41.60
CA ASP A 22 -5.34 27.06 41.86
C ASP A 22 -6.82 26.68 41.59
N ALA A 23 -7.71 27.68 41.53
CA ALA A 23 -9.09 27.54 41.12
C ALA A 23 -9.31 28.19 39.75
N ALA A 24 -9.33 27.39 38.69
CA ALA A 24 -9.83 27.83 37.39
C ALA A 24 -11.35 28.15 37.51
N PRO A 25 -11.83 29.27 36.93
CA PRO A 25 -13.25 29.60 36.94
C PRO A 25 -14.04 28.57 36.13
N GLY A 26 -14.61 27.58 36.81
CA GLY A 26 -15.32 26.48 36.16
C GLY A 26 -15.59 25.28 37.05
N GLY A 27 -14.78 25.07 38.09
CA GLY A 27 -14.98 23.99 39.08
C GLY A 27 -15.13 22.60 38.43
N LEU A 28 -15.88 21.72 39.08
CA LEU A 28 -16.03 20.31 38.66
C LEU A 28 -16.53 20.12 37.22
N LEU A 29 -17.36 21.03 36.69
CA LEU A 29 -17.87 20.92 35.32
C LEU A 29 -16.77 21.19 34.29
N ALA A 30 -15.87 22.16 34.57
CA ALA A 30 -14.73 22.42 33.71
C ALA A 30 -13.73 21.26 33.75
N ASP A 31 -13.52 20.65 34.92
CA ASP A 31 -12.65 19.47 35.05
C ASP A 31 -13.19 18.27 34.26
N LEU A 32 -14.51 18.03 34.32
CA LEU A 32 -15.15 16.98 33.53
C LEU A 32 -15.07 17.26 32.02
N ALA A 33 -15.28 18.51 31.61
CA ALA A 33 -15.13 18.91 30.21
C ALA A 33 -13.69 18.76 29.71
N ALA A 34 -12.71 19.13 30.53
CA ALA A 34 -11.29 18.97 30.22
C ALA A 34 -10.90 17.50 30.12
N ALA A 35 -11.33 16.66 31.06
CA ALA A 35 -11.11 15.21 31.02
C ALA A 35 -11.74 14.59 29.77
N GLY A 36 -12.96 15.01 29.41
CA GLY A 36 -13.63 14.59 28.18
C GLY A 36 -12.88 15.00 26.91
N ALA A 37 -12.39 16.25 26.85
CA ALA A 37 -11.60 16.75 25.73
C ALA A 37 -10.29 15.97 25.55
N VAL A 38 -9.59 15.68 26.65
CA VAL A 38 -8.37 14.86 26.64
C VAL A 38 -8.67 13.44 26.18
N GLY A 39 -9.77 12.85 26.66
CA GLY A 39 -10.20 11.51 26.23
C GLY A 39 -10.53 11.44 24.74
N LEU A 40 -11.26 12.43 24.21
CA LEU A 40 -11.55 12.54 22.78
C LEU A 40 -10.28 12.70 21.95
N LEU A 41 -9.38 13.57 22.38
CA LEU A 41 -8.11 13.81 21.68
C LEU A 41 -7.26 12.53 21.65
N ALA A 42 -7.14 11.82 22.79
CA ALA A 42 -6.46 10.54 22.86
C ALA A 42 -7.11 9.50 21.94
N GLY A 43 -8.45 9.44 21.93
CA GLY A 43 -9.21 8.57 21.03
C GLY A 43 -8.93 8.87 19.55
N CYS A 44 -8.91 10.13 19.14
CA CYS A 44 -8.57 10.53 17.78
C CYS A 44 -7.14 10.13 17.40
N VAL A 45 -6.16 10.33 18.30
CA VAL A 45 -4.77 9.92 18.07
C VAL A 45 -4.68 8.40 17.90
N LEU A 46 -5.31 7.64 18.77
CA LEU A 46 -5.33 6.16 18.68
C LEU A 46 -6.04 5.68 17.42
N ALA A 47 -7.17 6.28 17.04
CA ALA A 47 -7.87 5.95 15.81
C ALA A 47 -7.03 6.27 14.57
N LEU A 48 -6.27 7.37 14.58
CA LEU A 48 -5.37 7.73 13.48
C LEU A 48 -4.19 6.77 13.36
N LEU A 49 -3.57 6.40 14.50
CA LEU A 49 -2.52 5.38 14.55
C LEU A 49 -3.02 4.03 14.06
N PHE A 50 -4.20 3.62 14.53
CA PHE A 50 -4.83 2.39 14.09
C PHE A 50 -5.18 2.45 12.61
N SER A 51 -5.69 3.58 12.10
CA SER A 51 -5.94 3.77 10.69
C SER A 51 -4.67 3.65 9.85
N LEU A 52 -3.52 4.13 10.34
CA LEU A 52 -2.22 3.98 9.67
C LEU A 52 -1.75 2.52 9.61
N VAL A 53 -1.90 1.77 10.70
CA VAL A 53 -1.46 0.36 10.79
C VAL A 53 -2.43 -0.58 10.09
N SER A 54 -3.73 -0.30 10.20
CA SER A 54 -4.81 -1.10 9.63
C SER A 54 -5.23 -0.65 8.24
N ARG A 55 -4.45 0.22 7.57
CA ARG A 55 -4.70 0.52 6.15
C ARG A 55 -4.75 -0.81 5.42
N PRO A 56 -5.90 -1.18 4.82
CA PRO A 56 -5.93 -2.36 3.99
C PRO A 56 -4.89 -2.13 2.90
N HIS A 57 -3.91 -3.03 2.83
CA HIS A 57 -2.98 -3.05 1.71
C HIS A 57 -3.84 -3.05 0.46
N PRO A 58 -3.66 -2.10 -0.50
CA PRO A 58 -4.46 -2.10 -1.70
C PRO A 58 -4.32 -3.50 -2.29
N ALA A 59 -5.44 -4.22 -2.38
CA ALA A 59 -5.44 -5.59 -2.86
C ALA A 59 -4.64 -5.58 -4.15
N ALA A 60 -3.48 -6.24 -4.14
CA ALA A 60 -2.57 -6.24 -5.27
C ALA A 60 -3.42 -6.59 -6.49
N ARG A 61 -3.56 -5.64 -7.41
CA ARG A 61 -4.41 -5.80 -8.58
C ARG A 61 -3.95 -7.10 -9.22
N GLN A 62 -4.85 -8.09 -9.31
CA GLN A 62 -4.46 -9.35 -9.92
C GLN A 62 -3.92 -9.02 -11.31
N PRO A 63 -2.69 -9.44 -11.64
CA PRO A 63 -2.06 -9.06 -12.89
C PRO A 63 -2.95 -9.57 -14.02
N SER A 64 -3.33 -8.63 -14.90
CA SER A 64 -4.13 -8.96 -16.07
C SER A 64 -3.34 -9.90 -16.98
N LEU A 65 -4.02 -10.60 -17.89
CA LEU A 65 -3.33 -11.45 -18.85
C LEU A 65 -2.32 -10.66 -19.69
N ALA A 66 -2.64 -9.41 -20.04
CA ALA A 66 -1.71 -8.53 -20.74
C ALA A 66 -0.44 -8.28 -19.90
N ASP A 67 -0.59 -8.00 -18.60
CA ASP A 67 0.56 -7.84 -17.69
C ASP A 67 1.39 -9.12 -17.59
N ARG A 68 0.74 -10.30 -17.64
CA ARG A 68 1.43 -11.60 -17.63
C ARG A 68 2.17 -11.84 -18.93
N LEU A 69 1.59 -11.55 -20.09
CA LEU A 69 2.26 -11.66 -21.39
C LEU A 69 3.46 -10.71 -21.48
N ASP A 70 3.30 -9.46 -21.06
CA ASP A 70 4.39 -8.46 -21.03
C ASP A 70 5.53 -8.88 -20.09
N ALA A 71 5.22 -9.58 -18.99
CA ALA A 71 6.25 -10.13 -18.11
C ALA A 71 7.03 -11.28 -18.78
N LEU A 72 6.38 -12.05 -19.65
CA LEU A 72 7.01 -13.16 -20.39
C LEU A 72 7.95 -12.66 -21.49
N ASP A 73 7.71 -11.48 -22.06
CA ASP A 73 8.58 -10.88 -23.08
C ASP A 73 9.99 -10.56 -22.59
N ARG A 74 10.18 -10.46 -21.27
CA ARG A 74 11.50 -10.23 -20.65
C ARG A 74 12.31 -11.50 -20.46
N LEU A 75 11.73 -12.68 -20.71
CA LEU A 75 12.39 -13.97 -20.53
C LEU A 75 13.16 -14.40 -21.78
N PRO A 76 14.25 -15.18 -21.63
CA PRO A 76 14.86 -15.90 -22.75
C PRO A 76 13.84 -16.78 -23.47
N GLU A 77 14.02 -16.99 -24.78
CA GLU A 77 13.03 -17.62 -25.66
C GLU A 77 12.59 -19.03 -25.20
N ALA A 78 13.54 -19.82 -24.68
CA ALA A 78 13.27 -21.15 -24.12
C ALA A 78 12.36 -21.08 -22.88
N ASP A 79 12.63 -20.13 -21.98
CA ASP A 79 11.86 -19.93 -20.74
C ASP A 79 10.47 -19.34 -21.05
N ARG A 80 10.40 -18.45 -22.05
CA ARG A 80 9.15 -17.86 -22.56
C ARG A 80 8.23 -18.94 -23.13
N THR A 81 8.77 -19.89 -23.89
CA THR A 81 8.01 -21.02 -24.45
C THR A 81 7.38 -21.89 -23.36
N VAL A 82 8.16 -22.25 -22.33
CA VAL A 82 7.68 -23.07 -21.20
C VAL A 82 6.60 -22.34 -20.41
N ALA A 83 6.81 -21.04 -20.16
CA ALA A 83 5.88 -20.24 -19.39
C ALA A 83 4.55 -19.98 -20.13
N LEU A 84 4.58 -19.78 -21.46
CA LEU A 84 3.35 -19.71 -22.26
C LEU A 84 2.60 -21.04 -22.29
N LEU A 85 3.30 -22.18 -22.31
CA LEU A 85 2.70 -23.51 -22.18
C LEU A 85 1.98 -23.70 -20.83
N HIS A 86 2.57 -23.19 -19.74
CA HIS A 86 1.92 -23.17 -18.44
C HIS A 86 0.66 -22.31 -18.44
N LEU A 87 0.73 -21.12 -19.05
CA LEU A 87 -0.40 -20.20 -19.15
C LEU A 87 -1.54 -20.78 -20.01
N LEU A 88 -1.20 -21.47 -21.11
CA LEU A 88 -2.17 -22.20 -21.93
C LEU A 88 -2.80 -23.35 -21.14
N ARG A 89 -2.05 -24.09 -20.33
CA ARG A 89 -2.57 -25.19 -19.50
C ARG A 89 -3.56 -24.71 -18.44
N GLU A 90 -3.41 -23.50 -17.93
CA GLU A 90 -4.34 -22.91 -16.95
C GLU A 90 -5.71 -22.62 -17.56
N HIS A 91 -5.77 -22.27 -18.86
CA HIS A 91 -7.00 -21.84 -19.53
C HIS A 91 -7.62 -22.94 -20.41
N ASP A 92 -6.80 -23.75 -21.06
CA ASP A 92 -7.23 -24.88 -21.89
C ASP A 92 -6.27 -26.09 -21.76
N PRO A 93 -6.58 -27.04 -20.85
CA PRO A 93 -5.77 -28.23 -20.67
C PRO A 93 -5.85 -29.21 -21.87
N ASP A 94 -6.90 -29.16 -22.68
CA ASP A 94 -7.08 -30.07 -23.81
C ASP A 94 -6.29 -29.59 -25.04
N ALA A 95 -6.17 -28.28 -25.24
CA ALA A 95 -5.26 -27.70 -26.23
C ALA A 95 -3.79 -28.10 -25.95
N VAL A 96 -3.36 -28.12 -24.69
CA VAL A 96 -2.00 -28.57 -24.31
C VAL A 96 -1.81 -30.08 -24.55
N ARG A 97 -2.84 -30.90 -24.29
CA ARG A 97 -2.78 -32.34 -24.59
C ARG A 97 -2.60 -32.62 -26.08
N ALA A 98 -3.32 -31.90 -26.95
CA ALA A 98 -3.15 -32.00 -28.40
C ALA A 98 -1.77 -31.53 -28.86
N LEU A 99 -1.19 -30.54 -28.18
CA LEU A 99 0.14 -30.01 -28.47
C LEU A 99 1.27 -30.95 -28.06
N ARG A 100 1.07 -31.75 -27.00
CA ARG A 100 2.08 -32.69 -26.46
C ARG A 100 2.58 -33.64 -27.55
N ASP A 101 1.69 -34.13 -28.41
CA ASP A 101 2.04 -35.07 -29.49
C ASP A 101 2.85 -34.40 -30.62
N GLN A 102 2.82 -33.06 -30.71
CA GLN A 102 3.63 -32.26 -31.62
C GLN A 102 4.97 -31.86 -30.99
N LEU A 103 4.99 -31.56 -29.68
CA LEU A 103 6.20 -31.21 -28.92
C LEU A 103 7.28 -32.30 -28.96
N TYR A 104 6.87 -33.58 -29.00
CA TYR A 104 7.80 -34.71 -29.06
C TYR A 104 8.29 -35.04 -30.48
N ARG A 105 7.80 -34.36 -31.53
CA ARG A 105 8.33 -34.53 -32.89
C ARG A 105 9.52 -33.61 -33.08
N ARG A 106 10.69 -34.22 -33.28
CA ARG A 106 11.97 -33.55 -33.52
C ARG A 106 11.96 -32.66 -34.79
N ASP A 107 11.06 -32.94 -35.73
CA ASP A 107 11.07 -32.33 -37.07
C ASP A 107 10.18 -31.07 -37.20
N ALA A 108 9.46 -30.68 -36.13
CA ALA A 108 8.59 -29.51 -36.13
C ALA A 108 8.75 -28.71 -34.84
N PRO A 109 9.77 -27.83 -34.75
CA PRO A 109 9.85 -26.90 -33.63
C PRO A 109 8.59 -26.05 -33.61
N LEU A 110 7.87 -26.04 -32.47
CA LEU A 110 6.74 -25.14 -32.30
C LEU A 110 7.25 -23.70 -32.38
N ALA A 111 6.75 -22.94 -33.35
CA ALA A 111 7.06 -21.54 -33.45
C ALA A 111 6.42 -20.80 -32.26
N LEU A 112 7.22 -19.97 -31.60
CA LEU A 112 6.77 -19.18 -30.45
C LEU A 112 5.55 -18.31 -30.78
N ALA A 113 5.52 -17.74 -31.98
CA ALA A 113 4.41 -16.94 -32.50
C ALA A 113 3.08 -17.74 -32.58
N ASP A 114 3.13 -19.00 -33.00
CA ASP A 114 1.93 -19.86 -33.07
C ASP A 114 1.37 -20.15 -31.67
N LEU A 115 2.25 -20.21 -30.67
CA LEU A 115 1.90 -20.46 -29.28
C LEU A 115 1.26 -19.22 -28.64
N GLU A 116 1.82 -18.04 -28.88
CA GLU A 116 1.25 -16.75 -28.45
C GLU A 116 -0.14 -16.52 -29.05
N ASP A 117 -0.31 -16.74 -30.35
CA ASP A 117 -1.60 -16.60 -31.04
C ASP A 117 -2.64 -17.62 -30.56
N ARG A 118 -2.19 -18.79 -30.08
CA ARG A 118 -3.10 -19.79 -29.50
C ARG A 118 -3.50 -19.42 -28.07
N VAL A 119 -2.59 -18.89 -27.27
CA VAL A 119 -2.89 -18.32 -25.94
C VAL A 119 -3.88 -17.16 -26.05
N ARG A 120 -3.65 -16.20 -26.97
CA ARG A 120 -4.57 -15.07 -27.20
C ARG A 120 -5.98 -15.48 -27.67
N ARG A 121 -6.15 -16.69 -28.20
CA ARG A 121 -7.45 -17.21 -28.66
C ARG A 121 -8.26 -17.93 -27.58
N HIS A 122 -7.60 -18.47 -26.57
CA HIS A 122 -8.22 -19.31 -25.53
C HIS A 122 -8.33 -18.61 -24.17
N VAL A 123 -7.93 -17.34 -24.10
CA VAL A 123 -8.20 -16.45 -22.97
C VAL A 123 -8.93 -15.21 -23.45
#